data_AF-A0AAD7R104-F1
#
_entry.id   AF-A0AAD7R104-F1
#
_cell.length_a   1.000
_cell.length_b   1.000
_cell.length_c   1.000
_cell.angle_alpha   90.00
_cell.angle_beta   90.00
_cell.angle_gamma   90.00
#
_symmetry.space_group_name_H-M   'P 1'
#
loop_
_entity.id
_entity.type
_entity.pdbx_description
1 polymer ?
#
loop_
_entity_poly.entity_id
_entity_poly.type
_entity_poly.pdbx_seq_one_letter_code
_entity_poly.pdbx_strand_id
1 'polypeptide(L)'
;MASIKGFMKRAKEWIAAAHISDQQKENALLQKQPEAEEVLQDGVQPDDSASQTGVHNPGRDGDILKVMQKQNVITELLVKQQKQSQLPTKDIPVFRGDALQYKSFIRAFEHSIEQKTDNDQDKLYFLEQFTNGEPQELVRSCVHMQPSRGYKEAKRLLHKHYGDELRIASAYIDKALQWPQIKSEDGKALNAYAMFLVGCRNTMEDIESLEEMDNPTNLRTVVSKLPYKMKERWRAEAYNIKERRDRRAKFTDLVSYIERQAKIVTDPLFGDIPDSRPTSLERTTRKDPS
;
A
#
# COMPACT_ATOMS: atom_id res chain seq x y z
N MET A 1 -29.83 9.87 12.00
CA MET A 1 -28.51 9.85 11.35
C MET A 1 -27.79 8.55 11.74
N ALA A 2 -27.80 7.53 10.87
CA ALA A 2 -27.01 6.32 11.13
C ALA A 2 -25.52 6.69 11.10
N SER A 3 -24.76 6.30 12.13
CA SER A 3 -23.35 6.66 12.27
C SER A 3 -22.54 6.09 11.09
N ILE A 4 -21.72 6.93 10.43
CA ILE A 4 -20.79 6.57 9.35
C ILE A 4 -19.93 5.34 9.73
N LYS A 5 -19.62 5.17 11.02
CA LYS A 5 -18.91 3.99 11.55
C LYS A 5 -19.71 2.69 11.41
N GLY A 6 -21.02 2.74 11.65
CA GLY A 6 -21.90 1.57 11.49
C GLY A 6 -22.09 1.18 10.02
N PHE A 7 -22.02 2.15 9.12
CA PHE A 7 -22.13 1.89 7.68
C PHE A 7 -20.84 1.29 7.10
N MET A 8 -19.67 1.81 7.47
CA MET A 8 -18.39 1.21 7.07
C MET A 8 -18.21 -0.21 7.62
N LYS A 9 -18.73 -0.50 8.82
CA LYS A 9 -18.78 -1.87 9.34
C LYS A 9 -19.59 -2.79 8.41
N ARG A 10 -20.76 -2.35 7.96
CA ARG A 10 -21.61 -3.11 7.02
C ARG A 10 -20.97 -3.29 5.65
N ALA A 11 -20.22 -2.29 5.15
CA ALA A 11 -19.47 -2.45 3.90
C ALA A 11 -18.35 -3.51 4.04
N LYS A 12 -17.61 -3.50 5.16
CA LYS A 12 -16.62 -4.54 5.48
C LYS A 12 -17.29 -5.92 5.64
N GLU A 13 -18.43 -5.98 6.32
CA GLU A 13 -19.23 -7.21 6.46
C GLU A 13 -19.77 -7.70 5.12
N TRP A 14 -20.19 -6.82 4.21
CA TRP A 14 -20.64 -7.19 2.88
C TRP A 14 -19.50 -7.73 2.02
N ILE A 15 -18.32 -7.11 2.06
CA ILE A 15 -17.12 -7.64 1.37
C ILE A 15 -16.76 -9.02 1.91
N ALA A 16 -16.82 -9.20 3.23
CA ALA A 16 -16.58 -10.50 3.87
C ALA A 16 -17.70 -11.53 3.55
N ALA A 17 -18.95 -11.10 3.44
CA ALA A 17 -20.08 -11.98 3.12
C ALA A 17 -20.10 -12.39 1.64
N ALA A 18 -19.76 -11.48 0.72
CA ALA A 18 -19.55 -11.80 -0.69
C ALA A 18 -18.46 -12.87 -0.83
N HIS A 19 -17.38 -12.71 -0.06
CA HIS A 19 -16.29 -13.68 0.01
C HIS A 19 -16.71 -15.05 0.53
N ILE A 20 -17.48 -15.10 1.62
CA ILE A 20 -17.99 -16.36 2.20
C ILE A 20 -18.97 -17.04 1.23
N SER A 21 -19.85 -16.26 0.58
CA SER A 21 -20.78 -16.78 -0.44
C SER A 21 -20.03 -17.42 -1.60
N ASP A 22 -18.96 -16.80 -2.07
CA ASP A 22 -18.14 -17.34 -3.16
C ASP A 22 -17.42 -18.63 -2.72
N GLN A 23 -16.89 -18.69 -1.48
CA GLN A 23 -16.34 -19.92 -0.90
C GLN A 23 -17.37 -21.04 -0.75
N GLN A 24 -18.61 -20.72 -0.38
CA GLN A 24 -19.68 -21.71 -0.24
C GLN A 24 -20.13 -22.27 -1.60
N LYS A 25 -20.20 -21.43 -2.63
CA LYS A 25 -20.47 -21.86 -4.01
C LYS A 25 -19.34 -22.74 -4.55
N GLU A 26 -18.08 -22.41 -4.21
CA GLU A 26 -16.89 -23.17 -4.58
C GLU A 26 -16.87 -24.55 -3.90
N ASN A 27 -17.11 -24.61 -2.59
CA ASN A 27 -17.23 -25.88 -1.85
C ASN A 27 -18.39 -26.76 -2.36
N ALA A 28 -19.52 -26.14 -2.73
CA ALA A 28 -20.65 -26.86 -3.32
C ALA A 28 -20.36 -27.36 -4.74
N LEU A 29 -19.46 -26.73 -5.49
CA LEU A 29 -18.97 -27.23 -6.79
C LEU A 29 -18.00 -28.41 -6.62
N LEU A 30 -17.11 -28.35 -5.64
CA LEU A 30 -16.17 -29.43 -5.31
C LEU A 30 -16.89 -30.70 -4.83
N GLN A 31 -17.98 -30.56 -4.08
CA GLN A 31 -18.84 -31.69 -3.67
C GLN A 31 -19.68 -32.30 -4.82
N LYS A 32 -19.73 -31.67 -5.99
CA LYS A 32 -20.49 -32.16 -7.16
C LYS A 32 -19.62 -32.83 -8.23
N GLN A 33 -18.32 -33.03 -7.98
CA GLN A 33 -17.52 -33.90 -8.84
C GLN A 33 -17.98 -35.36 -8.65
N PRO A 34 -18.18 -36.14 -9.73
CA PRO A 34 -18.57 -37.54 -9.59
C PRO A 34 -17.40 -38.31 -8.95
N GLU A 35 -17.68 -38.97 -7.83
CA GLU A 35 -16.86 -40.04 -7.25
C GLU A 35 -16.75 -41.16 -8.29
N ALA A 36 -15.76 -41.09 -9.17
CA ALA A 36 -15.42 -42.17 -10.08
C ALA A 36 -14.46 -43.13 -9.37
N GLU A 37 -14.94 -43.80 -8.32
CA GLU A 37 -14.15 -44.81 -7.62
C GLU A 37 -15.05 -45.86 -6.95
N GLU A 38 -15.90 -46.56 -7.72
CA GLU A 38 -16.43 -47.86 -7.27
C GLU A 38 -16.99 -48.70 -8.43
N VAL A 39 -16.14 -49.44 -9.16
CA VAL A 39 -16.53 -50.73 -9.78
C VAL A 39 -15.29 -51.62 -9.91
N LEU A 40 -14.82 -52.21 -8.81
CA LEU A 40 -14.02 -53.44 -8.86
C LEU A 40 -14.31 -54.27 -7.61
N GLN A 41 -15.49 -54.89 -7.58
CA GLN A 41 -15.73 -56.14 -6.86
C GLN A 41 -17.07 -56.71 -7.29
N ASP A 42 -17.04 -57.68 -8.22
CA ASP A 42 -17.87 -58.87 -8.08
C ASP A 42 -17.39 -59.99 -9.02
N GLY A 43 -17.22 -61.17 -8.42
CA GLY A 43 -17.51 -62.47 -9.03
C GLY A 43 -16.68 -62.94 -10.23
N VAL A 44 -15.62 -63.69 -9.95
CA VAL A 44 -15.13 -64.73 -10.88
C VAL A 44 -16.14 -65.88 -10.88
N GLN A 45 -16.75 -66.16 -12.04
CA GLN A 45 -17.07 -67.52 -12.46
C GLN A 45 -17.10 -67.61 -14.00
N PRO A 46 -16.54 -68.68 -14.60
CA PRO A 46 -16.41 -68.80 -16.04
C PRO A 46 -17.65 -69.47 -16.64
N ASP A 47 -18.16 -68.94 -17.75
CA ASP A 47 -18.83 -69.79 -18.72
C ASP A 47 -18.75 -69.20 -20.14
N ASP A 48 -18.74 -70.12 -21.09
CA ASP A 48 -18.21 -70.00 -22.45
C ASP A 48 -19.05 -69.19 -23.45
N SER A 49 -18.32 -68.60 -24.41
CA SER A 49 -18.73 -68.31 -25.81
C SER A 49 -19.78 -67.24 -26.12
N ALA A 50 -19.34 -66.08 -26.62
CA ALA A 50 -19.74 -65.56 -27.94
C ALA A 50 -18.98 -64.28 -28.32
N SER A 51 -18.34 -64.32 -29.49
CA SER A 51 -17.70 -63.19 -30.15
C SER A 51 -18.66 -62.00 -30.31
N GLN A 52 -18.24 -60.80 -29.89
CA GLN A 52 -18.70 -59.56 -30.49
C GLN A 52 -17.60 -58.50 -30.47
N THR A 53 -17.29 -58.05 -31.68
CA THR A 53 -16.30 -57.07 -32.09
C THR A 53 -16.42 -55.76 -31.29
N GLY A 54 -15.33 -55.39 -30.62
CA GLY A 54 -15.16 -54.06 -30.03
C GLY A 54 -15.16 -52.99 -31.11
N VAL A 55 -16.21 -52.16 -31.12
CA VAL A 55 -16.18 -50.86 -31.79
C VAL A 55 -15.50 -49.88 -30.83
N HIS A 56 -14.17 -49.90 -30.83
CA HIS A 56 -13.39 -48.83 -30.21
C HIS A 56 -13.59 -47.57 -31.05
N ASN A 57 -14.30 -46.58 -30.50
CA ASN A 57 -14.59 -45.33 -31.19
C ASN A 57 -13.52 -44.29 -30.79
N PRO A 58 -12.48 -44.06 -31.61
CA PRO A 58 -11.34 -43.19 -31.26
C PRO A 58 -11.73 -41.71 -31.05
N GLY A 59 -12.95 -41.31 -31.45
CA GLY A 59 -13.49 -39.98 -31.16
C GLY A 59 -13.83 -39.76 -29.68
N ARG A 60 -14.23 -40.81 -28.94
CA ARG A 60 -14.62 -40.70 -27.52
C ARG A 60 -13.42 -40.46 -26.61
N ASP A 61 -12.30 -41.13 -26.86
CA ASP A 61 -11.09 -40.97 -26.03
C ASP A 61 -10.45 -39.60 -26.22
N GLY A 62 -10.49 -39.05 -27.45
CA GLY A 62 -10.07 -37.67 -27.72
C GLY A 62 -10.96 -36.62 -27.04
N ASP A 63 -12.26 -36.88 -26.90
CA ASP A 63 -13.19 -36.00 -26.19
C ASP A 63 -13.04 -36.11 -24.66
N ILE A 64 -12.77 -37.31 -24.12
CA ILE A 64 -12.43 -37.51 -22.70
C ILE A 64 -11.14 -36.77 -22.35
N LEU A 65 -10.09 -36.87 -23.18
CA LEU A 65 -8.83 -36.16 -22.95
C LEU A 65 -9.01 -34.64 -22.93
N LYS A 66 -9.86 -34.08 -23.83
CA LYS A 66 -10.20 -32.65 -23.82
C LYS A 66 -10.97 -32.25 -22.57
N VAL A 67 -11.87 -33.10 -22.08
CA VAL A 67 -12.61 -32.84 -20.82
C VAL A 67 -11.66 -32.83 -19.63
N MET A 68 -10.74 -33.80 -19.53
CA MET A 68 -9.73 -33.84 -18.45
C MET A 68 -8.80 -32.62 -18.50
N GLN A 69 -8.38 -32.18 -19.69
CA GLN A 69 -7.58 -30.96 -19.84
C GLN A 69 -8.34 -29.71 -19.35
N LYS A 70 -9.63 -29.59 -19.70
CA LYS A 70 -10.48 -28.49 -19.19
C LYS A 70 -10.67 -28.56 -17.67
N GLN A 71 -10.83 -29.76 -17.12
CA GLN A 71 -10.93 -29.96 -15.67
C GLN A 71 -9.64 -29.54 -14.95
N ASN A 72 -8.46 -29.87 -15.48
CA ASN A 72 -7.18 -29.44 -14.91
C ASN A 72 -7.07 -27.91 -14.87
N VAL A 73 -7.45 -27.23 -15.95
CA VAL A 73 -7.45 -25.75 -16.01
C VAL A 73 -8.42 -25.16 -14.98
N ILE A 74 -9.62 -25.73 -14.82
CA ILE A 74 -10.58 -25.27 -13.82
C ILE A 74 -10.04 -25.50 -12.41
N THR A 75 -9.48 -26.68 -12.12
CA THR A 75 -8.89 -27.00 -10.82
C THR A 75 -7.74 -26.05 -10.48
N GLU A 76 -6.86 -25.74 -11.44
CA GLU A 76 -5.80 -24.75 -11.26
C GLU A 76 -6.36 -23.35 -10.96
N LEU A 77 -7.43 -22.94 -11.66
CA LEU A 77 -8.08 -21.65 -11.44
C LEU A 77 -8.73 -21.58 -10.06
N LEU A 78 -9.40 -22.65 -9.62
CA LEU A 78 -10.02 -22.76 -8.30
C LEU A 78 -8.96 -22.71 -7.20
N VAL A 79 -7.89 -23.51 -7.30
CA VAL A 79 -6.79 -23.47 -6.33
C VAL A 79 -6.14 -22.09 -6.27
N LYS A 80 -6.00 -21.40 -7.41
CA LYS A 80 -5.49 -20.02 -7.45
C LYS A 80 -6.46 -19.04 -6.77
N GLN A 81 -7.75 -19.16 -7.03
CA GLN A 81 -8.79 -18.35 -6.39
C GLN A 81 -8.86 -18.59 -4.89
N GLN A 82 -8.77 -19.84 -4.43
CA GLN A 82 -8.73 -20.21 -3.02
C GLN A 82 -7.52 -19.60 -2.31
N LYS A 83 -6.32 -19.68 -2.91
CA LYS A 83 -5.10 -19.05 -2.37
C LYS A 83 -5.23 -17.53 -2.28
N GLN A 84 -5.78 -16.89 -3.31
CA GLN A 84 -6.06 -15.44 -3.28
C GLN A 84 -7.10 -15.09 -2.21
N SER A 85 -8.05 -15.99 -1.99
CA SER A 85 -9.14 -15.80 -1.04
C SER A 85 -8.69 -15.92 0.42
N GLN A 86 -7.66 -16.71 0.71
CA GLN A 86 -7.09 -16.82 2.05
C GLN A 86 -6.25 -15.60 2.46
N LEU A 87 -5.95 -14.69 1.54
CA LEU A 87 -5.22 -13.46 1.89
C LEU A 87 -6.10 -12.56 2.77
N PRO A 88 -5.53 -11.90 3.80
CA PRO A 88 -6.26 -10.92 4.60
C PRO A 88 -6.89 -9.85 3.71
N THR A 89 -8.14 -9.47 4.02
CA THR A 89 -8.82 -8.38 3.31
C THR A 89 -8.02 -7.09 3.48
N LYS A 90 -7.59 -6.49 2.36
CA LYS A 90 -6.92 -5.20 2.38
C LYS A 90 -7.92 -4.12 2.81
N ASP A 91 -7.58 -3.37 3.85
CA ASP A 91 -8.39 -2.23 4.28
C ASP A 91 -8.17 -1.08 3.31
N ILE A 92 -9.26 -0.48 2.83
CA ILE A 92 -9.20 0.70 1.96
C ILE A 92 -9.30 1.92 2.89
N PRO A 93 -8.25 2.75 2.99
CA PRO A 93 -8.33 3.96 3.79
C PRO A 93 -9.32 4.94 3.16
N VAL A 94 -10.06 5.67 4.01
CA VAL A 94 -10.94 6.74 3.54
C VAL A 94 -10.10 7.92 3.06
N PHE A 95 -10.26 8.29 1.81
CA PHE A 95 -9.53 9.41 1.20
C PHE A 95 -10.16 10.75 1.55
N ARG A 96 -9.33 11.66 2.06
CA ARG A 96 -9.75 12.98 2.57
C ARG A 96 -9.16 14.16 1.80
N GLY A 97 -8.52 13.91 0.66
CA GLY A 97 -7.97 14.96 -0.21
C GLY A 97 -6.49 15.27 -0.02
N ASP A 98 -5.74 14.50 0.79
CA ASP A 98 -4.29 14.63 0.86
C ASP A 98 -3.64 14.05 -0.41
N ALA A 99 -3.07 14.90 -1.26
CA ALA A 99 -2.41 14.49 -2.50
C ALA A 99 -1.31 13.43 -2.28
N LEU A 100 -0.63 13.45 -1.13
CA LEU A 100 0.39 12.46 -0.77
C LEU A 100 -0.18 11.05 -0.59
N GLN A 101 -1.48 10.95 -0.28
CA GLN A 101 -2.20 9.71 -0.06
C GLN A 101 -3.01 9.27 -1.29
N TYR A 102 -3.08 10.08 -2.34
CA TYR A 102 -3.92 9.78 -3.50
C TYR A 102 -3.51 8.48 -4.21
N LYS A 103 -2.22 8.34 -4.56
CA LYS A 103 -1.71 7.15 -5.28
C LYS A 103 -1.94 5.86 -4.48
N SER A 104 -1.74 5.89 -3.15
CA SER A 104 -1.98 4.72 -2.31
C SER A 104 -3.46 4.39 -2.18
N PHE A 105 -4.31 5.41 -2.02
CA PHE A 105 -5.76 5.24 -1.98
C PHE A 105 -6.31 4.63 -3.27
N ILE A 106 -6.01 5.22 -4.43
CA ILE A 106 -6.63 4.77 -5.68
C ILE A 106 -6.18 3.34 -6.04
N ARG A 107 -4.91 2.99 -5.80
CA ARG A 107 -4.39 1.63 -5.97
C ARG A 107 -5.07 0.63 -5.03
N ALA A 108 -5.29 1.01 -3.77
CA ALA A 108 -6.00 0.17 -2.81
C ALA A 108 -7.47 -0.05 -3.23
N PHE A 109 -8.13 1.00 -3.71
CA PHE A 109 -9.50 0.96 -4.20
C PHE A 109 -9.63 0.07 -5.45
N GLU A 110 -8.78 0.30 -6.45
CA GLU A 110 -8.77 -0.47 -7.71
C GLU A 110 -8.59 -1.97 -7.45
N HIS A 111 -7.63 -2.33 -6.60
CA HIS A 111 -7.38 -3.72 -6.28
C HIS A 111 -8.49 -4.37 -5.44
N SER A 112 -9.07 -3.63 -4.51
CA SER A 112 -10.01 -4.20 -3.54
C SER A 112 -11.46 -4.22 -4.03
N ILE A 113 -11.81 -3.32 -4.96
CA ILE A 113 -13.16 -3.14 -5.50
C ILE A 113 -13.18 -3.33 -7.02
N GLU A 114 -12.45 -2.49 -7.78
CA GLU A 114 -12.54 -2.47 -9.25
C GLU A 114 -12.18 -3.81 -9.89
N GLN A 115 -11.19 -4.52 -9.35
CA GLN A 115 -10.78 -5.86 -9.82
C GLN A 115 -11.77 -6.98 -9.45
N LYS A 116 -12.73 -6.73 -8.55
CA LYS A 116 -13.64 -7.76 -8.04
C LYS A 116 -15.06 -7.69 -8.60
N THR A 117 -15.39 -6.63 -9.34
CA THR A 117 -16.72 -6.46 -9.91
C THR A 117 -16.64 -5.72 -11.23
N ASP A 118 -17.46 -6.13 -12.19
CA ASP A 118 -17.64 -5.41 -13.45
C ASP A 118 -18.77 -4.35 -13.37
N ASN A 119 -19.52 -4.31 -12.26
CA ASN A 119 -20.64 -3.38 -12.10
C ASN A 119 -20.14 -1.96 -11.76
N ASP A 120 -20.16 -1.06 -12.76
CA ASP A 120 -19.73 0.33 -12.59
C ASP A 120 -20.60 1.12 -11.60
N GLN A 121 -21.87 0.73 -11.38
CA GLN A 121 -22.72 1.37 -10.35
C GLN A 121 -22.19 1.07 -8.95
N ASP A 122 -21.80 -0.17 -8.69
CA ASP A 122 -21.25 -0.57 -7.40
C ASP A 122 -19.88 0.08 -7.18
N LYS A 123 -19.03 0.11 -8.22
CA LYS A 123 -17.73 0.81 -8.16
C LYS A 123 -17.92 2.28 -7.80
N LEU A 124 -18.84 2.99 -8.46
CA LEU A 124 -19.12 4.40 -8.16
C LEU A 124 -19.67 4.59 -6.75
N TYR A 125 -20.57 3.72 -6.32
CA TYR A 125 -21.12 3.73 -4.96
C TYR A 125 -20.02 3.56 -3.90
N PHE A 126 -19.16 2.55 -4.04
CA PHE A 126 -18.06 2.35 -3.10
C PHE A 126 -17.03 3.47 -3.16
N LEU A 127 -16.75 4.03 -4.34
CA LEU A 127 -15.85 5.17 -4.48
C LEU A 127 -16.35 6.38 -3.67
N GLU A 128 -17.66 6.62 -3.66
CA GLU A 128 -18.28 7.64 -2.82
C GLU A 128 -18.11 7.32 -1.32
N GLN A 129 -18.27 6.06 -0.92
CA GLN A 129 -18.15 5.64 0.49
C GLN A 129 -16.72 5.73 1.03
N PHE A 130 -15.72 5.45 0.19
CA PHE A 130 -14.31 5.52 0.57
C PHE A 130 -13.68 6.90 0.35
N THR A 131 -14.47 7.91 0.02
CA THR A 131 -14.06 9.31 -0.02
C THR A 131 -14.77 10.13 1.05
N ASN A 132 -14.19 11.24 1.48
CA ASN A 132 -14.78 12.13 2.47
C ASN A 132 -14.36 13.58 2.23
N GLY A 133 -15.24 14.54 2.50
CA GLY A 133 -15.01 15.97 2.24
C GLY A 133 -15.12 16.29 0.75
N GLU A 134 -14.31 17.24 0.27
CA GLU A 134 -14.27 17.67 -1.13
C GLU A 134 -14.10 16.50 -2.13
N PRO A 135 -13.23 15.49 -1.93
CA PRO A 135 -13.19 14.32 -2.82
C PRO A 135 -14.53 13.60 -2.96
N GLN A 136 -15.31 13.51 -1.89
CA GLN A 136 -16.62 12.85 -1.92
C GLN A 136 -17.64 13.68 -2.68
N GLU A 137 -17.58 15.01 -2.59
CA GLU A 137 -18.44 15.91 -3.37
C GLU A 137 -18.16 15.79 -4.87
N LEU A 138 -16.89 15.68 -5.26
CA LEU A 138 -16.52 15.39 -6.66
C LEU A 138 -17.14 14.08 -7.14
N VAL A 139 -17.07 13.02 -6.35
CA VAL A 139 -17.67 11.71 -6.71
C VAL A 139 -19.19 11.81 -6.77
N ARG A 140 -19.83 12.48 -5.79
CA ARG A 140 -21.28 12.71 -5.75
C ARG A 140 -21.79 13.45 -6.97
N SER A 141 -21.01 14.37 -7.53
CA SER A 141 -21.41 15.08 -8.75
C SER A 141 -21.63 14.13 -9.95
N CYS A 142 -21.10 12.91 -9.89
CA CYS A 142 -21.20 11.91 -10.94
C CYS A 142 -22.29 10.84 -10.72
N VAL A 143 -22.91 10.75 -9.54
CA VAL A 143 -23.83 9.64 -9.18
C VAL A 143 -25.14 9.63 -9.95
N HIS A 144 -25.55 10.77 -10.51
CA HIS A 144 -26.76 10.89 -11.36
C HIS A 144 -26.49 10.63 -12.84
N MET A 145 -25.23 10.38 -13.23
CA MET A 145 -24.87 10.02 -14.59
C MET A 145 -25.13 8.53 -14.85
N GLN A 146 -25.11 8.13 -16.12
CA GLN A 146 -25.06 6.70 -16.48
C GLN A 146 -23.87 6.02 -15.75
N PRO A 147 -24.05 4.84 -15.15
CA PRO A 147 -23.04 4.24 -14.25
C PRO A 147 -21.61 4.19 -14.81
N SER A 148 -21.44 3.71 -16.05
CA SER A 148 -20.11 3.61 -16.66
C SER A 148 -19.46 4.97 -16.92
N ARG A 149 -20.25 5.97 -17.34
CA ARG A 149 -19.77 7.34 -17.51
C ARG A 149 -19.47 7.99 -16.16
N GLY A 150 -20.36 7.82 -15.17
CA GLY A 150 -20.24 8.39 -13.85
C GLY A 150 -19.00 7.91 -13.11
N TYR A 151 -18.71 6.60 -13.16
CA TYR A 151 -17.51 6.04 -12.55
C TYR A 151 -16.21 6.58 -13.18
N LYS A 152 -16.13 6.57 -14.52
CA LYS A 152 -14.98 7.11 -15.25
C LYS A 152 -14.76 8.59 -14.96
N GLU A 153 -15.84 9.36 -14.94
CA GLU A 153 -15.78 10.80 -14.65
C GLU A 153 -15.36 11.07 -13.20
N ALA A 154 -15.87 10.31 -12.23
CA ALA A 154 -15.46 10.42 -10.83
C ALA A 154 -13.97 10.15 -10.65
N LYS A 155 -13.42 9.07 -11.25
CA LYS A 155 -11.97 8.81 -11.24
C LYS A 155 -11.18 9.94 -11.90
N ARG A 156 -11.66 10.46 -13.04
CA ARG A 156 -11.02 11.58 -13.76
C ARG A 156 -10.96 12.84 -12.91
N LEU A 157 -12.05 13.19 -12.22
CA LEU A 157 -12.11 14.36 -11.33
C LEU A 157 -11.17 14.18 -10.13
N LEU A 158 -11.17 13.01 -9.49
CA LEU A 158 -10.25 12.73 -8.38
C LEU A 158 -8.78 12.81 -8.83
N HIS A 159 -8.44 12.24 -9.99
CA HIS A 159 -7.09 12.32 -10.54
C HIS A 159 -6.70 13.76 -10.87
N LYS A 160 -7.57 14.52 -11.54
CA LYS A 160 -7.30 15.93 -11.85
C LYS A 160 -7.07 16.78 -10.60
N HIS A 161 -7.81 16.52 -9.53
CA HIS A 161 -7.74 17.33 -8.31
C HIS A 161 -6.65 16.88 -7.33
N TYR A 162 -6.22 15.61 -7.34
CA TYR A 162 -5.30 15.09 -6.32
C TYR A 162 -4.19 14.19 -6.85
N GLY A 163 -4.35 13.69 -8.08
CA GLY A 163 -3.46 12.71 -8.70
C GLY A 163 -2.51 13.25 -9.76
N ASP A 164 -2.67 14.51 -10.14
CA ASP A 164 -1.76 15.21 -11.05
C ASP A 164 -0.33 15.20 -10.49
N GLU A 165 0.65 14.91 -11.36
CA GLU A 165 2.04 14.71 -10.97
C GLU A 165 2.66 15.96 -10.37
N LEU A 166 2.40 17.13 -10.97
CA LEU A 166 2.88 18.40 -10.44
C LEU A 166 2.26 18.67 -9.07
N ARG A 167 0.96 18.40 -8.91
CA ARG A 167 0.29 18.58 -7.62
C ARG A 167 0.86 17.66 -6.53
N ILE A 168 1.11 16.40 -6.84
CA ILE A 168 1.74 15.45 -5.90
C ILE A 168 3.16 15.94 -5.57
N ALA A 169 3.93 16.34 -6.58
CA ALA A 169 5.28 16.87 -6.39
C ALA A 169 5.29 18.10 -5.47
N SER A 170 4.44 19.09 -5.76
CA SER A 170 4.28 20.28 -4.92
C SER A 170 3.90 19.92 -3.48
N ALA A 171 2.97 18.98 -3.26
CA ALA A 171 2.61 18.56 -1.92
C ALA A 171 3.79 17.95 -1.14
N TYR A 172 4.64 17.16 -1.80
CA TYR A 172 5.86 16.60 -1.18
C TYR A 172 6.89 17.69 -0.88
N ILE A 173 7.13 18.58 -1.84
CA ILE A 173 8.06 19.72 -1.70
C ILE A 173 7.59 20.61 -0.56
N ASP A 174 6.35 21.09 -0.59
CA ASP A 174 5.76 21.98 0.40
C ASP A 174 5.86 21.37 1.81
N LYS A 175 5.49 20.10 1.96
CA LYS A 175 5.60 19.42 3.26
C LYS A 175 7.04 19.30 3.74
N ALA A 176 8.01 19.07 2.85
CA ALA A 176 9.44 19.03 3.21
C ALA A 176 9.96 20.42 3.62
N LEU A 177 9.53 21.47 2.92
CA LEU A 177 9.96 22.85 3.14
C LEU A 177 9.28 23.50 4.36
N GLN A 178 8.04 23.13 4.65
CA GLN A 178 7.25 23.63 5.79
C GLN A 178 7.44 22.77 7.04
N TRP A 179 8.29 21.74 6.99
CA TRP A 179 8.55 20.89 8.15
C TRP A 179 8.95 21.72 9.39
N PRO A 180 8.47 21.38 10.60
CA PRO A 180 8.81 22.12 11.81
C PRO A 180 10.30 22.00 12.13
N GLN A 181 10.84 22.99 12.87
CA GLN A 181 12.22 22.95 13.34
C GLN A 181 12.42 21.78 14.31
N ILE A 182 13.41 20.94 14.04
CA ILE A 182 13.74 19.77 14.85
C ILE A 182 14.70 20.18 15.96
N LYS A 183 14.41 19.78 17.20
CA LYS A 183 15.26 20.02 18.38
C LYS A 183 16.34 18.95 18.51
N SER A 184 17.43 19.25 19.20
CA SER A 184 18.59 18.35 19.30
C SER A 184 18.26 17.04 20.03
N GLU A 185 17.40 17.12 21.04
CA GLU A 185 16.94 16.02 21.88
C GLU A 185 15.73 15.25 21.31
N ASP A 186 15.14 15.71 20.20
CA ASP A 186 13.93 15.10 19.64
C ASP A 186 14.25 14.08 18.55
N GLY A 187 14.76 12.92 18.97
CA GLY A 187 15.06 11.80 18.08
C GLY A 187 13.83 11.28 17.32
N LYS A 188 12.63 11.38 17.91
CA LYS A 188 11.37 10.95 17.26
C LYS A 188 11.01 11.88 16.10
N ALA A 189 11.09 13.19 16.29
CA ALA A 189 10.86 14.16 15.21
C ALA A 189 11.90 14.03 14.09
N LEU A 190 13.17 13.76 14.44
CA LEU A 190 14.22 13.49 13.46
C LEU A 190 13.93 12.23 12.64
N ASN A 191 13.52 11.14 13.29
CA ASN A 191 13.18 9.91 12.60
C ASN A 191 11.96 10.07 11.70
N ALA A 192 10.91 10.76 12.16
CA ALA A 192 9.74 11.07 11.34
C ALA A 192 10.11 11.90 10.10
N TYR A 193 11.02 12.88 10.25
CA TYR A 193 11.52 13.66 9.12
C TYR A 193 12.32 12.81 8.15
N ALA A 194 13.23 11.98 8.66
CA ALA A 194 14.03 11.05 7.85
C ALA A 194 13.14 10.11 7.03
N MET A 195 12.14 9.47 7.67
CA MET A 195 11.19 8.60 7.00
C MET A 195 10.41 9.34 5.90
N PHE A 196 9.97 10.57 6.18
CA PHE A 196 9.28 11.38 5.18
C PHE A 196 10.17 11.69 3.97
N LEU A 197 11.42 12.13 4.19
CA LEU A 197 12.37 12.45 3.11
C LEU A 197 12.78 11.20 2.30
N VAL A 198 12.87 10.03 2.94
CA VAL A 198 13.02 8.74 2.24
C VAL A 198 11.81 8.47 1.33
N GLY A 199 10.60 8.74 1.82
CA GLY A 199 9.39 8.68 0.99
C GLY A 199 9.45 9.61 -0.22
N CYS A 200 9.92 10.84 -0.05
CA CYS A 200 10.15 11.77 -1.17
C CYS A 200 11.15 11.17 -2.17
N ARG A 201 12.31 10.68 -1.69
CA ARG A 201 13.34 10.07 -2.54
C ARG A 201 12.80 8.90 -3.36
N ASN A 202 12.04 8.01 -2.75
CA ASN A 202 11.46 6.86 -3.45
C ASN A 202 10.42 7.30 -4.49
N THR A 203 9.70 8.41 -4.22
CA THR A 203 8.70 8.94 -5.15
C THR A 203 9.33 9.69 -6.33
N MET A 204 10.56 10.22 -6.17
CA MET A 204 11.30 10.89 -7.25
C MET A 204 11.58 9.97 -8.45
N GLU A 205 11.66 8.65 -8.25
CA GLU A 205 11.83 7.68 -9.35
C GLU A 205 10.61 7.62 -10.27
N ASP A 206 9.43 7.96 -9.75
CA ASP A 206 8.14 7.90 -10.45
C ASP A 206 7.59 9.28 -10.86
N ILE A 207 8.18 10.38 -10.39
CA ILE A 207 7.69 11.75 -10.60
C ILE A 207 8.85 12.69 -10.90
N GLU A 208 9.04 13.01 -12.18
CA GLU A 208 10.14 13.85 -12.67
C GLU A 208 10.13 15.26 -12.04
N SER A 209 8.95 15.83 -11.79
CA SER A 209 8.82 17.17 -11.20
C SER A 209 9.39 17.27 -9.77
N LEU A 210 9.64 16.14 -9.08
CA LEU A 210 10.32 16.15 -7.78
C LEU A 210 11.82 16.42 -7.88
N GLU A 211 12.41 16.44 -9.08
CA GLU A 211 13.80 16.89 -9.30
C GLU A 211 14.04 18.31 -8.76
N GLU A 212 13.00 19.13 -8.61
CA GLU A 212 13.06 20.42 -7.93
C GLU A 212 13.64 20.33 -6.50
N MET A 213 13.58 19.16 -5.85
CA MET A 213 14.22 18.94 -4.54
C MET A 213 15.75 19.10 -4.59
N ASP A 214 16.40 18.92 -5.76
CA ASP A 214 17.84 19.17 -5.95
C ASP A 214 18.20 20.68 -6.08
N ASN A 215 17.18 21.54 -6.18
CA ASN A 215 17.39 22.99 -6.21
C ASN A 215 18.14 23.46 -4.94
N PRO A 216 19.19 24.31 -5.07
CA PRO A 216 19.91 24.85 -3.92
C PRO A 216 19.05 25.48 -2.83
N THR A 217 17.98 26.18 -3.19
CA THR A 217 17.09 26.82 -2.22
C THR A 217 16.30 25.77 -1.43
N ASN A 218 15.80 24.74 -2.10
CA ASN A 218 15.06 23.65 -1.46
C ASN A 218 15.97 22.84 -0.53
N LEU A 219 17.17 22.45 -1.01
CA LEU A 219 18.16 21.75 -0.19
C LEU A 219 18.55 22.55 1.06
N ARG A 220 18.81 23.85 0.93
CA ARG A 220 19.13 24.71 2.09
C ARG A 220 17.97 24.76 3.09
N THR A 221 16.74 24.82 2.59
CA THR A 221 15.54 24.86 3.44
C THR A 221 15.34 23.54 4.18
N VAL A 222 15.50 22.39 3.51
CA VAL A 222 15.46 21.06 4.14
C VAL A 222 16.54 20.94 5.23
N VAL A 223 17.76 21.36 4.93
CA VAL A 223 18.87 21.39 5.91
C VAL A 223 18.54 22.30 7.10
N SER A 224 17.88 23.44 6.86
CA SER A 224 17.60 24.43 7.90
C SER A 224 16.78 23.85 9.07
N LYS A 225 15.95 22.84 8.78
CA LYS A 225 15.07 22.14 9.74
C LYS A 225 15.83 21.34 10.77
N LEU A 226 17.08 20.99 10.49
CA LEU A 226 17.92 20.19 11.36
C LEU A 226 18.51 21.00 12.53
N PRO A 227 18.88 20.34 13.64
CA PRO A 227 19.65 20.94 14.73
C PRO A 227 21.01 21.47 14.27
N TYR A 228 21.56 22.45 15.00
CA TYR A 228 22.82 23.13 14.63
C TYR A 228 24.00 22.17 14.37
N LYS A 229 24.26 21.24 15.31
CA LYS A 229 25.37 20.26 15.20
C LYS A 229 25.25 19.42 13.92
N MET A 230 24.02 19.07 13.50
CA MET A 230 23.79 18.30 12.27
C MET A 230 23.96 19.15 11.02
N LYS A 231 23.57 20.43 11.05
CA LYS A 231 23.82 21.37 9.94
C LYS A 231 25.30 21.60 9.72
N GLU A 232 26.08 21.70 10.80
CA GLU A 232 27.54 21.83 10.73
C GLU A 232 28.20 20.61 10.09
N ARG A 233 27.88 19.40 10.55
CA ARG A 233 28.38 18.15 9.97
C ARG A 233 27.96 17.97 8.50
N TRP A 234 26.72 18.33 8.16
CA TRP A 234 26.27 18.30 6.77
C TRP A 234 27.09 19.23 5.86
N ARG A 235 27.46 20.43 6.32
CA ARG A 235 28.30 21.35 5.52
C ARG A 235 29.64 20.72 5.18
N ALA A 236 30.27 20.02 6.14
CA ALA A 236 31.52 19.30 5.91
C ALA A 236 31.32 18.13 4.92
N GLU A 237 30.27 17.35 5.08
CA GLU A 237 29.94 16.23 4.18
C GLU A 237 29.66 16.71 2.74
N ALA A 238 28.87 17.77 2.59
CA ALA A 238 28.54 18.35 1.29
C ALA A 238 29.78 18.93 0.59
N TYR A 239 30.72 19.52 1.35
CA TYR A 239 32.01 19.96 0.81
C TYR A 239 32.88 18.78 0.39
N ASN A 240 32.92 17.71 1.19
CA ASN A 240 33.66 16.48 0.86
C ASN A 240 33.15 15.83 -0.44
N ILE A 241 31.83 15.76 -0.62
CA ILE A 241 31.22 15.26 -1.87
C ILE A 241 31.70 16.10 -3.07
N LYS A 242 31.74 17.42 -2.92
CA LYS A 242 32.22 18.33 -3.96
C LYS A 242 33.69 18.06 -4.30
N GLU A 243 34.54 17.91 -3.30
CA GLU A 243 35.99 17.71 -3.48
C GLU A 243 36.33 16.32 -4.04
N ARG A 244 35.67 15.26 -3.54
CA ARG A 244 36.04 13.87 -3.88
C ARG A 244 35.32 13.29 -5.07
N ARG A 245 34.10 13.75 -5.36
CA ARG A 245 33.24 13.19 -6.43
C ARG A 245 33.01 14.16 -7.58
N ASP A 246 33.64 15.33 -7.54
CA ASP A 246 33.52 16.41 -8.52
C ASP A 246 32.06 16.73 -8.91
N ARG A 247 31.16 16.66 -7.93
CA ARG A 247 29.75 16.96 -8.12
C ARG A 247 29.16 17.66 -6.91
N ARG A 248 28.10 18.43 -7.15
CA ARG A 248 27.32 19.03 -6.07
C ARG A 248 26.56 17.94 -5.29
N ALA A 249 26.41 18.15 -3.98
CA ALA A 249 25.52 17.34 -3.15
C ALA A 249 24.06 17.48 -3.64
N LYS A 250 23.41 16.34 -3.81
CA LYS A 250 22.00 16.22 -4.22
C LYS A 250 21.11 15.93 -3.02
N PHE A 251 19.80 15.99 -3.24
CA PHE A 251 18.79 15.61 -2.25
C PHE A 251 19.00 14.19 -1.76
N THR A 252 19.33 13.26 -2.65
CA THR A 252 19.60 11.86 -2.30
C THR A 252 20.75 11.69 -1.30
N ASP A 253 21.82 12.49 -1.41
CA ASP A 253 22.92 12.51 -0.45
C ASP A 253 22.46 13.04 0.91
N LEU A 254 21.64 14.10 0.90
CA LEU A 254 21.09 14.71 2.11
C LEU A 254 20.16 13.75 2.85
N VAL A 255 19.26 13.06 2.15
CA VAL A 255 18.37 12.06 2.73
C VAL A 255 19.20 10.94 3.38
N SER A 256 20.23 10.44 2.69
CA SER A 256 21.11 9.39 3.22
C SER A 256 21.85 9.83 4.50
N TYR A 257 22.30 11.08 4.53
CA TYR A 257 22.91 11.68 5.72
C TYR A 257 21.91 11.80 6.89
N ILE A 258 20.71 12.33 6.66
CA ILE A 258 19.68 12.51 7.69
C ILE A 258 19.21 11.14 8.22
N GLU A 259 18.99 10.17 7.34
CA GLU A 259 18.63 8.80 7.71
C GLU A 259 19.70 8.18 8.62
N ARG A 260 20.98 8.38 8.32
CA ARG A 260 22.07 7.93 9.19
C ARG A 260 22.06 8.64 10.55
N GLN A 261 21.85 9.96 10.58
CA GLN A 261 21.77 10.69 11.87
C GLN A 261 20.57 10.22 12.70
N ALA A 262 19.42 9.96 12.08
CA ALA A 262 18.24 9.41 12.77
C ALA A 262 18.55 8.05 13.41
N LYS A 263 19.23 7.15 12.69
CA LYS A 263 19.67 5.85 13.24
C LYS A 263 20.64 5.99 14.42
N ILE A 264 21.56 6.96 14.36
CA ILE A 264 22.50 7.24 15.46
C ILE A 264 21.77 7.74 16.71
N VAL A 265 20.83 8.68 16.56
CA VAL A 265 20.09 9.25 17.69
C VAL A 265 19.10 8.24 18.29
N THR A 266 18.57 7.34 17.48
CA THR A 266 17.67 6.26 17.93
C THR A 266 18.40 4.98 18.32
N ASP A 267 19.74 5.03 18.40
CA ASP A 267 20.54 3.88 18.79
C ASP A 267 20.18 3.45 20.23
N PRO A 268 19.77 2.18 20.45
CA PRO A 268 19.33 1.72 21.76
C PRO A 268 20.39 1.77 22.87
N LEU A 269 21.67 1.83 22.51
CA LEU A 269 22.80 1.78 23.45
C LEU A 269 23.42 3.16 23.67
N PHE A 270 23.52 3.98 22.63
CA PHE A 270 24.26 5.25 22.63
C PHE A 270 23.39 6.49 22.35
N GLY A 271 22.10 6.33 22.04
CA GLY A 271 21.20 7.43 21.69
C GLY A 271 20.90 8.40 22.85
N ASP A 272 20.84 7.88 24.08
CA ASP A 272 20.44 8.62 25.28
C ASP A 272 21.62 9.01 26.19
N ILE A 273 22.87 9.05 25.68
CA ILE A 273 24.00 9.50 26.52
C ILE A 273 23.79 10.99 26.85
N PRO A 274 23.56 11.35 28.14
CA PRO A 274 23.38 12.74 28.50
C PRO A 274 24.72 13.47 28.33
N ASP A 275 24.69 14.67 27.74
CA ASP A 275 25.79 15.65 27.79
C ASP A 275 25.90 16.13 29.26
N SER A 276 26.39 15.29 30.17
CA SER A 276 26.57 15.65 31.57
C SER A 276 27.68 16.71 31.68
N ARG A 277 27.28 17.99 31.68
CA ARG A 277 28.03 19.01 32.42
C ARG A 277 27.42 19.10 33.81
N PRO A 278 28.11 18.67 34.88
CA PRO A 278 27.67 18.98 36.23
C PRO A 278 27.57 20.50 36.35
N THR A 279 26.35 21.00 36.60
CA THR A 279 26.15 22.40 36.94
C THR A 279 26.81 22.62 38.30
N SER A 280 27.96 23.25 38.30
CA SER A 280 28.73 23.56 39.49
C SER A 280 27.92 24.47 40.43
N LEU A 281 27.84 24.05 41.69
CA LEU A 281 27.75 24.86 42.91
C LEU A 281 26.39 25.52 43.25
N GLU A 282 25.49 24.74 43.85
CA GLU A 282 24.67 25.30 44.93
C GLU A 282 25.50 25.32 46.22
N ARG A 283 26.06 26.50 46.50
CA ARG A 283 26.65 26.85 47.78
C ARG A 283 25.52 26.95 48.81
N THR A 284 25.13 25.84 49.42
CA THR A 284 24.33 25.88 50.64
C THR A 284 25.26 26.05 51.85
N THR A 285 25.17 27.27 52.38
CA THR A 285 25.65 27.76 53.66
C THR A 285 25.72 26.69 54.76
N ARG A 286 26.92 26.44 55.26
CA ARG A 286 27.13 25.88 56.60
C ARG A 286 26.52 26.84 57.62
N LYS A 287 25.54 26.35 58.39
CA LYS A 287 25.17 26.95 59.69
C LYS A 287 26.01 26.24 60.74
N ASP A 288 26.91 26.98 61.37
CA ASP A 288 27.59 26.55 62.59
C ASP A 288 26.65 26.67 63.81
N PRO A 289 26.85 25.87 64.86
CA PRO A 289 26.00 25.82 66.03
C PRO A 289 26.46 26.81 67.10
N SER A 290 25.50 27.47 67.77
CA SER A 290 25.62 28.01 69.12
C SER A 290 24.24 28.02 69.76
#